data_AF-A0A660SID8-F1
#
_entry.id   AF-A0A660SID8-F1
#
_cell.length_a   1.000
_cell.length_b   1.000
_cell.length_c   1.000
_cell.angle_alpha   90.00
_cell.angle_beta   90.00
_cell.angle_gamma   90.00
#
_symmetry.space_group_name_H-M   'P 1'
#
loop_
_entity.id
_entity.type
_entity.pdbx_description
1 polymer ?
#
loop_
_entity_poly.entity_id
_entity_poly.type
_entity_poly.pdbx_seq_one_letter_code
_entity_poly.pdbx_strand_id
1 'polypeptide(L)' 'MTKKKLSIPLENLVSTEKNMYELTNAAIHRARQISMTGAEELEAAGGKVVSKAITEIVTEEVQYNIKQD' A
#
# COMPACT_ATOMS: atom_id res chain seq x y z
N MET A 1 -5.13 -6.74 26.29
CA MET A 1 -4.09 -6.55 25.24
C MET A 1 -4.76 -6.00 23.99
N THR A 2 -4.56 -4.73 23.68
CA THR A 2 -5.05 -4.14 22.43
C THR A 2 -4.22 -4.74 21.29
N LYS A 3 -4.82 -5.53 20.40
CA LYS A 3 -4.13 -6.04 19.20
C LYS A 3 -3.61 -4.83 18.42
N LYS A 4 -2.29 -4.65 18.37
CA LYS A 4 -1.66 -3.67 17.50
C LYS A 4 -2.05 -4.03 16.07
N LYS A 5 -2.87 -3.20 15.43
CA LYS A 5 -3.22 -3.36 14.02
C LYS A 5 -1.90 -3.36 13.23
N LEU A 6 -1.59 -4.48 12.58
CA LEU A 6 -0.41 -4.58 11.74
C LEU A 6 -0.52 -3.53 10.63
N SER A 7 0.56 -2.79 10.41
CA SER A 7 0.60 -1.74 9.37
C SER A 7 0.68 -2.31 7.95
N ILE A 8 1.00 -3.62 7.83
CA ILE A 8 1.02 -4.37 6.57
C ILE A 8 0.37 -5.73 6.85
N PRO A 9 -0.62 -6.16 6.07
CA PRO A 9 -1.20 -7.49 6.17
C PRO A 9 -0.26 -8.52 5.53
N LEU A 10 0.66 -9.07 6.33
CA LEU A 10 1.71 -9.96 5.85
C LEU A 10 1.17 -11.22 5.18
N GLU A 11 0.05 -11.77 5.65
CA GLU A 11 -0.60 -12.94 5.04
C GLU A 11 -0.96 -12.66 3.58
N ASN A 12 -1.69 -11.57 3.30
CA ASN A 12 -2.02 -11.15 1.94
C ASN A 12 -0.77 -10.85 1.09
N LEU A 13 0.26 -10.27 1.70
CA LEU A 13 1.49 -9.93 0.98
C LEU A 13 2.30 -11.17 0.58
N VAL A 14 2.34 -12.22 1.40
CA VAL A 14 3.07 -13.45 1.08
C VAL A 14 2.25 -14.43 0.25
N SER A 15 0.92 -14.33 0.28
CA SER A 15 0.01 -15.19 -0.50
C SER A 15 -0.40 -14.59 -1.84
N THR A 16 0.10 -13.40 -2.19
CA THR A 16 -0.26 -12.75 -3.45
C THR A 16 0.45 -13.41 -4.63
N GLU A 17 -0.30 -13.68 -5.70
CA GLU A 17 0.22 -14.17 -6.99
C GLU A 17 0.70 -13.01 -7.90
N LYS A 18 0.58 -11.75 -7.43
CA LYS A 18 1.05 -10.57 -8.18
C LYS A 18 2.58 -10.59 -8.29
N ASN A 19 3.09 -10.10 -9.41
CA ASN A 19 4.53 -9.92 -9.58
C ASN A 19 5.08 -8.92 -8.54
N MET A 20 6.09 -9.33 -7.77
CA MET A 20 6.60 -8.53 -6.65
C MET A 20 7.30 -7.24 -7.10
N TYR A 21 7.93 -7.23 -8.27
CA TYR A 21 8.52 -6.00 -8.84
C TYR A 21 7.43 -5.01 -9.23
N GLU A 22 6.37 -5.48 -9.89
CA GLU A 22 5.24 -4.67 -10.28
C GLU A 22 4.48 -4.10 -9.07
N LEU A 23 4.22 -4.95 -8.07
CA LEU A 23 3.61 -4.55 -6.81
C LEU A 23 4.45 -3.50 -6.09
N THR A 24 5.76 -3.67 -6.07
CA THR A 24 6.68 -2.68 -5.46
C THR A 24 6.60 -1.34 -6.18
N ASN A 25 6.64 -1.33 -7.51
CA ASN A 25 6.49 -0.11 -8.29
C ASN A 25 5.12 0.55 -8.03
N ALA A 26 4.04 -0.23 -8.06
CA ALA A 26 2.70 0.26 -7.76
C ALA A 26 2.60 0.86 -6.35
N ALA A 27 3.20 0.21 -5.34
CA ALA A 27 3.23 0.70 -3.97
C ALA A 27 4.01 2.02 -3.84
N ILE A 28 5.13 2.19 -4.56
CA ILE A 28 5.89 3.45 -4.59
C ILE A 28 5.04 4.58 -5.21
N HIS A 29 4.40 4.31 -6.35
CA HIS A 29 3.52 5.28 -7.00
C HIS A 29 2.34 5.66 -6.11
N ARG A 30 1.72 4.69 -5.45
CA ARG A 30 0.60 4.93 -4.54
C ARG A 30 1.04 5.67 -3.27
N ALA A 31 2.18 5.33 -2.69
CA ALA A 31 2.74 6.07 -1.56
C ALA A 31 3.01 7.53 -1.93
N ARG A 32 3.50 7.80 -3.15
CA ARG A 32 3.64 9.18 -3.65
C ARG A 32 2.29 9.90 -3.74
N GLN A 33 1.24 9.23 -4.22
CA GLN A 33 -0.11 9.82 -4.25
C GLN A 33 -0.57 10.19 -2.83
N ILE A 34 -0.45 9.28 -1.86
CA ILE A 34 -0.79 9.51 -0.44
C ILE A 34 0.06 10.65 0.16
N SER A 35 1.32 10.79 -0.22
CA SER A 35 2.15 11.90 0.25
C SER A 35 1.78 13.24 -0.39
N MET A 36 1.15 13.22 -1.56
CA MET A 36 0.67 14.42 -2.26
C MET A 36 -0.74 14.83 -1.81
N THR A 37 -1.49 13.91 -1.20
CA THR A 37 -2.75 14.24 -0.55
C THR A 37 -2.51 15.06 0.72
N GLY A 38 -3.53 15.77 1.19
CA GLY A 38 -3.42 16.67 2.33
C GLY A 38 -2.97 15.97 3.63
N ALA A 39 -2.69 16.80 4.65
CA ALA A 39 -2.17 16.33 5.93
C ALA A 39 -3.06 15.27 6.62
N GLU A 40 -4.38 15.31 6.43
CA GLU A 40 -5.31 14.36 7.06
C GLU A 40 -5.07 12.90 6.65
N GLU A 41 -4.84 12.64 5.36
CA GLU A 41 -4.55 11.28 4.87
C GLU A 41 -3.15 10.81 5.28
N LEU A 42 -2.19 11.74 5.39
CA LEU A 42 -0.84 11.46 5.89
C LEU A 42 -0.83 11.08 7.37
N GLU A 43 -1.59 11.80 8.19
CA GLU A 43 -1.80 11.51 9.61
C GLU A 43 -2.59 10.20 9.79
N ALA A 44 -3.61 9.95 8.97
CA ALA A 44 -4.33 8.68 8.96
C ALA A 44 -3.44 7.48 8.62
N ALA A 45 -2.39 7.68 7.81
CA ALA A 45 -1.37 6.67 7.53
C ALA A 45 -0.34 6.50 8.67
N GLY A 46 -0.43 7.29 9.75
CA GLY A 46 0.49 7.26 10.89
C GLY A 46 1.94 7.50 10.48
N GLY A 47 2.16 8.32 9.44
CA GLY A 47 3.47 8.60 8.84
C GLY A 47 4.09 7.43 8.05
N LYS A 48 3.41 6.28 7.94
CA LYS A 48 3.91 5.07 7.23
C LYS A 48 3.24 4.89 5.88
N VAL A 49 3.39 5.90 5.01
CA VAL A 49 2.73 5.96 3.69
C VAL A 49 2.98 4.74 2.81
N VAL A 50 4.20 4.16 2.86
CA VAL A 50 4.52 2.94 2.09
C VAL A 50 3.76 1.73 2.63
N SER A 51 3.66 1.58 3.96
CA SER A 51 2.88 0.49 4.56
C SER A 51 1.39 0.61 4.26
N LYS A 52 0.85 1.83 4.26
CA LYS A 52 -0.54 2.10 3.85
C LYS A 52 -0.75 1.77 2.37
N ALA A 53 0.15 2.19 1.48
CA ALA A 53 0.09 1.86 0.06
C ALA A 53 0.13 0.35 -0.22
N ILE A 54 1.03 -0.39 0.43
CA ILE A 54 1.10 -1.86 0.31
C ILE A 54 -0.23 -2.47 0.78
N THR A 55 -0.74 -2.02 1.93
CA THR A 55 -2.02 -2.50 2.49
C THR A 55 -3.14 -2.32 1.48
N GLU A 56 -3.33 -1.12 0.93
CA GLU A 56 -4.39 -0.84 -0.04
C GLU A 56 -4.31 -1.73 -1.28
N ILE A 57 -3.10 -2.06 -1.75
CA ILE A 57 -2.90 -2.87 -2.95
C ILE A 57 -3.17 -4.36 -2.70
N VAL A 58 -2.77 -4.89 -1.55
CA VAL A 58 -2.93 -6.33 -1.22
C VAL A 58 -4.30 -6.65 -0.61
N THR A 59 -5.03 -5.64 -0.12
CA THR A 59 -6.46 -5.76 0.25
C THR A 59 -7.40 -5.41 -0.90
N GLU A 60 -6.85 -5.06 -2.07
CA GLU A 60 -7.60 -4.66 -3.27
C GLU A 60 -8.45 -3.39 -3.12
N GLU A 61 -8.23 -2.59 -2.07
CA GLU A 61 -8.78 -1.23 -1.96
C GLU A 61 -8.29 -0.34 -3.12
N VAL A 62 -7.07 -0.60 -3.62
CA VAL A 62 -6.49 0.05 -4.78
C VAL A 62 -5.95 -1.01 -5.75
N GLN A 63 -6.31 -0.87 -7.02
CA GLN A 63 -5.80 -1.70 -8.10
C GLN A 63 -4.82 -0.89 -8.96
N TYR A 64 -3.83 -1.55 -9.54
CA TYR A 64 -2.88 -0.95 -10.47
C TYR A 64 -2.90 -1.70 -11.80
N ASN A 65 -2.58 -0.99 -12.87
CA ASN A 65 -2.32 -1.57 -14.18
C ASN A 65 -1.01 -0.98 -14.70
N ILE A 66 -0.08 -1.84 -15.11
CA ILE A 66 1.16 -1.39 -15.73
C ILE A 66 0.89 -1.22 -17.21
N LYS A 67 1.01 0.03 -17.68
CA LYS A 67 0.89 0.33 -19.10
C LYS A 67 1.96 -0.43 -19.86
N GLN A 68 1.53 -1.25 -20.81
CA GLN A 68 2.38 -1.81 -21.85
C GLN A 68 2.32 -0.84 -23.03
N ASP A 69 3.46 -0.26 -23.38
CA ASP A 69 3.61 0.60 -24.55
C ASP A 69 3.64 -0.22 -25.85
#